data_AF-A0A1I7U7F5-F1
#
_entry.id   AF-A0A1I7U7F5-F1
#
_cell.length_a   1.000
_cell.length_b   1.000
_cell.length_c   1.000
_cell.angle_alpha   90.00
_cell.angle_beta   90.00
_cell.angle_gamma   90.00
#
_symmetry.space_group_name_H-M   'P 1'
#
loop_
_entity.id
_entity.type
_entity.pdbx_description
1 polymer ?
#
loop_
_entity_poly.entity_id
_entity_poly.type
_entity_poly.pdbx_seq_one_letter_code
_entity_poly.pdbx_strand_id
1 'polypeptide(L)'
;MHRDMKPENILVTLRNVIKIADFGQACIYLKNNADEEYDENVATRWYRAPELLFGSRKYGPSVDIWAIGCILAELVRGKPIFPGRSELEQISVIFGVLGTPNETNWPKWRTMPDANKLLFEPKEPRNNWAEICEFKKTSKKMKRL
;
A
#
# COMPACT_ATOMS: atom_id res chain seq x y z
N MET A 1 -7.57 -13.55 -2.21
CA MET A 1 -6.82 -12.27 -2.15
C MET A 1 -6.79 -11.70 -3.54
N HIS A 2 -7.05 -10.40 -3.68
CA HIS A 2 -7.03 -9.71 -4.98
C HIS A 2 -5.59 -9.46 -5.45
N ARG A 3 -4.73 -8.99 -4.54
CA ARG A 3 -3.29 -8.76 -4.71
C ARG A 3 -2.92 -7.73 -5.80
N ASP A 4 -3.89 -6.99 -6.33
CA ASP A 4 -3.66 -5.81 -7.18
C ASP A 4 -4.77 -4.76 -7.02
N MET A 5 -5.15 -4.46 -5.77
CA MET A 5 -6.11 -3.39 -5.48
C MET A 5 -5.46 -2.03 -5.78
N LYS A 6 -6.10 -1.26 -6.67
CA LYS A 6 -5.71 0.10 -7.09
C LYS A 6 -6.93 0.84 -7.65
N PRO A 7 -6.91 2.18 -7.74
CA PRO A 7 -8.05 2.96 -8.22
C PRO A 7 -8.55 2.52 -9.60
N GLU A 8 -7.64 2.15 -10.51
CA GLU A 8 -7.97 1.70 -11.87
C GLU A 8 -8.81 0.40 -11.88
N ASN A 9 -8.70 -0.41 -10.82
CA ASN A 9 -9.41 -1.68 -10.65
C ASN A 9 -10.72 -1.53 -9.86
N ILE A 10 -11.10 -0.30 -9.50
CA ILE A 10 -12.37 0.02 -8.82
C ILE A 10 -13.28 0.75 -9.81
N LEU A 11 -14.18 -0.01 -10.42
CA LEU A 11 -15.11 0.49 -11.42
C LEU A 11 -16.35 1.08 -10.75
N VAL A 12 -16.90 2.14 -11.34
CA VAL A 12 -18.17 2.74 -10.94
C VAL A 12 -19.16 2.63 -12.08
N THR A 13 -20.28 1.96 -11.83
CA THR A 13 -21.37 1.85 -12.81
C THR A 13 -22.20 3.14 -12.86
N LEU A 14 -22.99 3.32 -13.92
CA LEU A 14 -23.96 4.43 -14.05
C LEU A 14 -25.00 4.49 -12.92
N ARG A 15 -25.16 3.41 -12.15
CA ARG A 15 -26.07 3.33 -10.99
C ARG A 15 -25.33 3.54 -9.66
N ASN A 16 -24.14 4.14 -9.68
CA ASN A 16 -23.29 4.38 -8.50
C ASN A 16 -22.94 3.10 -7.72
N VAL A 17 -22.94 1.94 -8.37
CA VAL A 17 -22.47 0.68 -7.78
C VAL A 17 -20.98 0.54 -8.05
N ILE A 18 -20.20 0.33 -6.99
CA ILE A 18 -18.77 0.01 -7.05
C ILE A 18 -18.59 -1.46 -7.37
N LYS A 19 -17.68 -1.76 -8.30
CA LYS A 19 -17.28 -3.13 -8.67
C LYS A 19 -15.76 -3.24 -8.72
N ILE A 20 -15.23 -4.32 -8.17
CA ILE A 20 -13.81 -4.65 -8.28
C ILE A 20 -13.59 -5.41 -9.59
N ALA A 21 -12.51 -5.09 -10.29
CA ALA A 21 -12.12 -5.70 -11.55
C ALA A 21 -10.64 -6.10 -11.55
N ASP A 22 -10.21 -6.81 -12.60
CA ASP A 22 -8.83 -7.29 -12.81
C ASP A 22 -8.31 -8.22 -11.70
N PHE A 23 -8.81 -9.45 -11.73
CA PHE A 23 -8.38 -10.54 -10.86
C PHE A 23 -7.17 -11.31 -11.42
N GLY A 24 -6.39 -10.72 -12.34
CA GLY A 24 -5.26 -11.39 -13.00
C GLY A 24 -4.16 -11.84 -12.03
N GLN A 25 -4.01 -11.14 -10.90
CA GLN A 25 -3.09 -11.50 -9.83
C GLN A 25 -3.79 -12.17 -8.64
N ALA A 26 -5.10 -12.43 -8.69
CA ALA A 26 -5.82 -12.97 -7.56
C ALA A 26 -5.40 -14.42 -7.25
N CYS A 27 -5.51 -14.81 -5.98
CA CYS A 27 -5.33 -16.20 -5.56
C CYS A 27 -6.31 -16.59 -4.45
N ILE A 28 -6.50 -17.88 -4.28
CA ILE A 28 -7.25 -18.44 -3.15
C ILE A 28 -6.35 -18.39 -1.92
N TYR A 29 -6.87 -17.84 -0.82
CA TYR A 29 -6.16 -17.85 0.46
C TYR A 29 -6.54 -19.10 1.26
N LEU A 30 -5.56 -19.95 1.55
CA LEU A 30 -5.71 -21.17 2.32
C LEU A 30 -5.40 -20.91 3.81
N LYS A 31 -6.39 -20.38 4.54
CA LYS A 31 -6.25 -19.96 5.95
C LYS A 31 -5.66 -21.03 6.88
N ASN A 32 -5.94 -22.31 6.62
CA ASN A 32 -5.55 -23.43 7.49
C ASN A 32 -4.28 -24.15 7.00
N ASN A 33 -3.55 -23.62 6.01
CA ASN A 33 -2.29 -24.17 5.55
C ASN A 33 -1.13 -23.25 5.94
N ALA A 34 -0.41 -23.58 7.02
CA ALA A 34 0.71 -22.77 7.53
C ALA A 34 1.98 -22.86 6.68
N ASP A 35 2.05 -23.87 5.82
CA ASP A 35 3.15 -24.10 4.89
C ASP A 35 2.91 -23.46 3.52
N GLU A 36 1.71 -22.87 3.31
CA GLU A 36 1.39 -22.18 2.07
C GLU A 36 2.22 -20.91 1.92
N GLU A 37 2.86 -20.78 0.75
CA GLU A 37 3.59 -19.59 0.32
C GLU A 37 2.93 -18.99 -0.91
N TYR A 38 2.91 -17.67 -0.98
CA TYR A 38 2.37 -16.92 -2.11
C TYR A 38 3.45 -16.04 -2.72
N ASP A 39 3.38 -15.82 -4.03
CA ASP A 39 4.29 -14.93 -4.77
C ASP A 39 4.31 -13.52 -4.17
N GLU A 40 5.48 -13.04 -3.76
CA GLU A 40 5.70 -11.72 -3.20
C GLU A 40 5.70 -10.59 -4.25
N ASN A 41 5.97 -10.90 -5.53
CA ASN A 41 6.11 -9.94 -6.63
C ASN A 41 4.78 -9.51 -7.24
N VAL A 42 3.78 -9.33 -6.38
CA VAL A 42 2.41 -8.93 -6.75
C VAL A 42 2.13 -7.48 -6.39
N ALA A 43 0.97 -6.98 -6.80
CA ALA A 43 0.49 -5.61 -6.56
C ALA A 43 1.28 -4.51 -7.27
N THR A 44 0.54 -3.49 -7.70
CA THR A 44 1.09 -2.23 -8.18
C THR A 44 1.83 -1.50 -7.03
N ARG A 45 3.09 -1.13 -7.27
CA ARG A 45 4.05 -0.65 -6.25
C ARG A 45 3.48 0.37 -5.24
N TRP A 46 2.74 1.38 -5.71
CA TRP A 46 2.25 2.46 -4.85
C TRP A 46 1.24 1.99 -3.79
N TYR A 47 0.60 0.83 -4.02
CA TYR A 47 -0.39 0.22 -3.14
C TYR A 47 0.14 -1.10 -2.53
N ARG A 48 1.41 -1.43 -2.77
CA ARG A 48 2.03 -2.67 -2.27
C ARG A 48 2.26 -2.56 -0.77
N ALA A 49 1.85 -3.60 -0.05
CA ALA A 49 2.02 -3.71 1.40
C ALA A 49 3.50 -3.86 1.77
N PRO A 50 3.94 -3.33 2.93
CA PRO A 50 5.34 -3.33 3.30
C PRO A 50 5.89 -4.74 3.52
N GLU A 51 5.06 -5.71 3.94
CA GLU A 51 5.50 -7.11 4.07
C GLU A 51 5.91 -7.71 2.72
N LEU A 52 5.26 -7.31 1.62
CA LEU A 52 5.62 -7.73 0.27
C LEU A 52 6.92 -7.03 -0.18
N LEU A 53 7.12 -5.76 0.20
CA LEU A 53 8.36 -5.02 -0.07
C LEU A 53 9.57 -5.60 0.69
N PHE A 54 9.35 -6.34 1.76
CA PHE A 54 10.36 -7.08 2.50
C PHE A 54 10.46 -8.57 2.09
N GLY A 55 9.81 -8.94 0.98
CA GLY A 55 9.90 -10.27 0.39
C GLY A 55 9.12 -11.34 1.15
N SER A 56 8.16 -10.99 2.00
CA SER A 56 7.36 -11.99 2.70
C SER A 56 6.54 -12.82 1.71
N ARG A 57 6.67 -14.14 1.80
CA ARG A 57 5.85 -15.13 1.09
C ARG A 57 4.71 -15.67 1.93
N LYS A 58 4.75 -15.43 3.24
CA LYS A 58 3.72 -15.82 4.21
C LYS A 58 2.92 -14.57 4.56
N TYR A 59 1.96 -14.25 3.69
CA TYR A 59 1.04 -13.13 3.86
C TYR A 59 -0.41 -13.56 3.68
N GLY A 60 -1.34 -12.67 3.99
CA GLY A 60 -2.77 -12.94 3.93
C GLY A 60 -3.56 -11.77 3.36
N PRO A 61 -4.89 -11.77 3.54
CA PRO A 61 -5.78 -10.72 3.02
C PRO A 61 -5.44 -9.30 3.50
N SER A 62 -4.58 -9.12 4.50
CA SER A 62 -4.07 -7.83 4.97
C SER A 62 -3.42 -7.00 3.86
N VAL A 63 -2.81 -7.64 2.86
CA VAL A 63 -2.19 -6.93 1.72
C VAL A 63 -3.21 -6.14 0.91
N ASP A 64 -4.43 -6.67 0.77
CA ASP A 64 -5.53 -5.97 0.09
C ASP A 64 -6.07 -4.82 0.97
N ILE A 65 -6.10 -5.00 2.30
CA ILE A 65 -6.53 -3.96 3.25
C ILE A 65 -5.54 -2.79 3.25
N TRP A 66 -4.24 -3.06 3.18
CA TRP A 66 -3.21 -2.03 3.02
C TRP A 66 -3.44 -1.20 1.76
N ALA A 67 -3.63 -1.88 0.63
CA ALA A 67 -3.89 -1.22 -0.65
C ALA A 67 -5.16 -0.36 -0.60
N ILE A 68 -6.25 -0.85 0.02
CA ILE A 68 -7.48 -0.07 0.24
C ILE A 68 -7.21 1.18 1.11
N GLY A 69 -6.38 1.07 2.14
CA GLY A 69 -5.97 2.23 2.94
C GLY A 69 -5.23 3.28 2.12
N CYS A 70 -4.34 2.85 1.21
CA CYS A 70 -3.65 3.73 0.28
C CYS A 70 -4.64 4.42 -0.69
N ILE A 71 -5.60 3.66 -1.24
CA ILE A 71 -6.66 4.19 -2.12
C ILE A 71 -7.52 5.22 -1.39
N LEU A 72 -7.93 4.93 -0.14
CA LEU A 72 -8.72 5.86 0.66
C LEU A 72 -7.96 7.18 0.89
N ALA A 73 -6.68 7.09 1.25
CA ALA A 73 -5.84 8.27 1.40
C ALA A 73 -5.71 9.04 0.08
N GLU A 74 -5.57 8.36 -1.05
CA GLU A 74 -5.50 8.97 -2.37
C GLU A 74 -6.80 9.69 -2.75
N LEU A 75 -7.96 9.09 -2.47
CA LEU A 75 -9.27 9.72 -2.71
C LEU A 75 -9.41 11.04 -1.93
N VAL A 76 -8.92 11.10 -0.69
CA VAL A 76 -8.94 12.32 0.12
C VAL A 76 -7.90 13.34 -0.36
N ARG A 77 -6.75 12.90 -0.86
CA ARG A 77 -5.63 13.77 -1.26
C ARG A 77 -5.69 14.25 -2.71
N GLY A 78 -6.39 13.52 -3.57
CA GLY A 78 -6.36 13.66 -5.03
C GLY A 78 -5.06 13.17 -5.69
N LYS A 79 -4.17 12.48 -4.95
CA LYS A 79 -2.90 11.92 -5.44
C LYS A 79 -2.43 10.75 -4.57
N PRO A 80 -1.61 9.82 -5.09
CA PRO A 80 -1.11 8.68 -4.33
C PRO A 80 -0.39 9.11 -3.05
N ILE A 81 -0.65 8.38 -1.95
CA ILE A 81 0.01 8.63 -0.66
C ILE A 81 1.47 8.20 -0.66
N PHE A 82 1.81 7.11 -1.37
CA PHE A 82 3.16 6.53 -1.42
C PHE A 82 3.64 6.32 -2.87
N PRO A 83 4.02 7.39 -3.61
CA PRO A 83 4.43 7.29 -5.01
C PRO A 83 5.94 7.01 -5.19
N GLY A 84 6.45 5.88 -4.69
CA GLY A 84 7.86 5.51 -4.86
C GLY A 84 8.22 5.10 -6.31
N ARG A 85 9.41 5.49 -6.80
CA ARG A 85 9.91 5.15 -8.15
C ARG A 85 10.71 3.86 -8.18
N SER A 86 11.16 3.37 -7.03
CA SER A 86 11.78 2.06 -6.82
C SER A 86 11.22 1.40 -5.55
N GLU A 87 11.54 0.13 -5.30
CA GLU A 87 11.12 -0.54 -4.06
C GLU A 87 11.73 0.12 -2.81
N LEU A 88 13.01 0.51 -2.89
CA LEU A 88 13.67 1.23 -1.81
C LEU A 88 13.04 2.61 -1.56
N GLU A 89 12.70 3.36 -2.62
CA GLU A 89 11.99 4.62 -2.47
C GLU A 89 10.57 4.40 -1.93
N GLN A 90 9.89 3.32 -2.34
CA GLN A 90 8.56 2.95 -1.81
C GLN A 90 8.60 2.72 -0.30
N ILE A 91 9.58 1.94 0.18
CA ILE A 91 9.81 1.74 1.62
C ILE A 91 10.10 3.08 2.32
N SER A 92 10.96 3.91 1.73
CA SER A 92 11.35 5.21 2.30
C SER A 92 10.16 6.17 2.43
N VAL A 93 9.25 6.24 1.44
CA VAL A 93 8.06 7.10 1.52
C VAL A 93 7.04 6.56 2.54
N ILE A 94 6.90 5.23 2.66
CA ILE A 94 6.06 4.62 3.70
C ILE A 94 6.58 5.01 5.08
N PHE A 95 7.88 4.83 5.34
CA PHE A 95 8.49 5.17 6.63
C PHE A 95 8.52 6.67 6.90
N GLY A 96 8.55 7.50 5.87
CA GLY A 96 8.43 8.95 6.00
C GLY A 96 7.07 9.41 6.57
N VAL A 97 6.05 8.56 6.54
CA VAL A 97 4.70 8.82 7.06
C VAL A 97 4.41 7.98 8.30
N LEU A 98 4.63 6.67 8.24
CA LEU A 98 4.27 5.72 9.30
C LEU A 98 5.39 5.47 10.32
N GLY A 99 6.56 6.09 10.12
CA GLY A 99 7.75 5.82 10.91
C GLY A 99 8.46 4.53 10.47
N THR A 100 9.68 4.34 10.96
CA THR A 100 10.44 3.11 10.72
C THR A 100 9.96 1.96 11.60
N PRO A 101 9.98 0.71 11.10
CA PRO A 101 9.59 -0.45 11.86
C PRO A 101 10.56 -0.75 13.01
N ASN A 102 10.02 -1.17 14.14
CA ASN A 102 10.72 -1.62 15.33
C ASN A 102 9.90 -2.73 16.01
N GLU A 103 10.46 -3.37 17.04
CA GLU A 103 9.78 -4.50 17.71
C GLU A 103 8.50 -4.10 18.44
N THR A 104 8.26 -2.80 18.67
CA THR A 104 7.03 -2.30 19.31
C THR A 104 5.91 -2.08 18.28
N ASN A 105 6.20 -1.44 17.15
CA ASN A 105 5.19 -1.08 16.14
C ASN A 105 4.94 -2.19 15.10
N TRP A 106 5.93 -3.06 14.87
CA TRP A 106 5.83 -4.19 13.97
C TRP A 106 6.68 -5.36 14.51
N PRO A 107 6.16 -6.10 15.49
CA PRO A 107 6.90 -7.21 16.10
C PRO A 107 7.36 -8.23 15.05
N LYS A 108 8.61 -8.69 15.18
CA LYS A 108 9.23 -9.69 14.30
C LYS A 108 9.39 -9.27 12.83
N TRP A 109 9.27 -7.99 12.47
CA TRP A 109 9.48 -7.55 11.08
C TRP A 109 10.86 -7.95 10.53
N ARG A 110 11.88 -8.04 11.40
CA ARG A 110 13.23 -8.52 11.08
C ARG A 110 13.32 -9.98 10.63
N THR A 111 12.25 -10.78 10.79
CA THR A 111 12.23 -12.17 10.30
C THR A 111 11.89 -12.26 8.81
N MET A 112 11.50 -11.15 8.17
CA MET A 112 11.20 -11.15 6.73
C MET A 112 12.48 -11.28 5.89
N PRO A 113 12.42 -11.92 4.71
CA PRO A 113 13.61 -12.26 3.93
C PRO A 113 14.57 -11.09 3.65
N ASP A 114 14.03 -9.90 3.37
CA ASP A 114 14.83 -8.74 2.98
C ASP A 114 15.02 -7.71 4.10
N ALA A 115 14.41 -7.90 5.28
CA ALA A 115 14.44 -6.92 6.36
C ALA A 115 15.85 -6.63 6.92
N ASN A 116 16.77 -7.59 6.83
CA ASN A 116 18.16 -7.43 7.30
C ASN A 116 19.10 -6.89 6.21
N LYS A 117 18.65 -6.82 4.95
CA LYS A 117 19.43 -6.28 3.83
C LYS A 117 19.41 -4.75 3.80
N LEU A 118 18.48 -4.14 4.52
CA LEU A 118 18.22 -2.71 4.48
C LEU A 118 18.49 -2.07 5.86
N LEU A 119 19.15 -0.91 5.83
CA LEU A 119 19.40 -0.06 6.98
C LEU A 119 18.71 1.28 6.76
N PHE A 120 18.04 1.76 7.80
CA PHE A 120 17.28 3.02 7.76
C PHE A 120 17.58 3.81 9.01
N GLU A 121 17.64 5.13 8.88
CA GLU A 121 17.62 6.03 10.02
C GLU A 121 16.25 5.95 10.71
N PRO A 122 16.18 5.83 12.05
CA PRO A 122 14.93 5.82 12.78
C PRO A 122 14.08 7.05 12.47
N LYS A 123 12.80 6.84 12.18
CA LYS A 123 11.81 7.90 11.95
C LYS A 123 10.58 7.65 12.81
N GLU A 124 10.10 8.69 13.46
CA GLU A 124 8.83 8.67 14.18
C GLU A 124 7.64 8.77 13.20
N PRO A 125 6.50 8.13 13.52
CA PRO A 125 5.28 8.28 12.74
C PRO A 125 4.78 9.73 12.75
N ARG A 126 4.22 10.17 11.63
CA ARG A 126 3.47 11.42 11.57
C ARG A 126 2.07 11.20 12.17
N ASN A 127 1.67 12.08 13.08
CA ASN A 127 0.38 11.93 13.79
C ASN A 127 -0.75 12.81 13.22
N ASN A 128 -0.45 13.77 12.34
CA ASN A 128 -1.43 14.69 11.79
C ASN A 128 -1.98 14.20 10.44
N TRP A 129 -2.98 13.31 10.46
CA TRP A 129 -3.59 12.79 9.23
C TRP A 129 -4.31 13.84 8.38
N ALA A 130 -4.77 14.95 8.98
CA ALA A 130 -5.38 16.03 8.22
C ALA A 130 -4.35 16.72 7.31
N GLU A 131 -3.14 16.94 7.81
CA GLU A 131 -2.02 17.46 7.02
C GLU A 131 -1.47 16.39 6.05
N ILE A 132 -1.29 15.15 6.51
CA ILE A 132 -0.81 14.05 5.66
C ILE A 132 -1.76 13.85 4.49
N CYS A 133 -3.07 14.00 4.70
CA CYS A 133 -4.09 13.80 3.68
C CYS A 133 -4.64 15.10 3.09
N GLU A 134 -3.99 16.26 3.30
CA GLU A 134 -4.53 17.55 2.85
C GLU A 134 -4.82 17.53 1.33
N PHE A 135 -6.08 17.83 0.99
CA PHE A 135 -6.50 18.02 -0.39
C PHE A 135 -5.92 19.33 -0.90
N LYS A 136 -4.80 19.26 -1.63
CA LYS A 136 -4.28 20.44 -2.32
C LYS A 136 -5.25 20.77 -3.45
N LYS A 137 -6.07 21.81 -3.27
CA LYS A 137 -6.90 22.37 -4.36
C LYS A 137 -5.99 22.60 -5.56
N THR A 138 -6.15 21.78 -6.60
CA THR A 138 -5.49 22.03 -7.87
C THR A 138 -5.99 23.39 -8.35
N SER A 139 -5.11 24.39 -8.35
CA SER A 139 -5.38 25.68 -8.99
C SER A 139 -5.47 25.45 -10.49
N LYS A 140 -6.59 24.88 -10.96
CA LYS A 140 -7.00 25.05 -12.33
C LYS A 140 -7.49 26.48 -12.41
N LYS A 141 -6.60 27.38 -12.86
CA LYS A 141 -7.05 28.51 -13.68
C LYS A 141 -7.82 27.88 -14.83
N MET A 142 -9.14 27.76 -14.66
CA MET A 142 -10.07 27.65 -15.76
C MET A 142 -9.79 28.89 -16.61
N LYS A 143 -9.04 28.73 -17.70
CA LYS A 143 -9.08 29.71 -18.78
C LYS A 143 -10.53 29.70 -19.23
N ARG A 144 -11.25 30.76 -18.85
CA ARG A 144 -12.56 31.06 -19.43
C ARG A 144 -12.34 31.33 -20.91
N LEU A 145 -13.16 30.65 -21.71
CA LEU A 145 -13.38 30.74 -23.16
C LEU A 145 -12.28 30.09 -24.01
#